data_AF-A0A1Z2SB67-F1
#
_entry.id   AF-A0A1Z2SB67-F1
#
_cell.length_a   1.000
_cell.length_b   1.000
_cell.length_c   1.000
_cell.angle_alpha   90.00
_cell.angle_beta   90.00
_cell.angle_gamma   90.00
#
_symmetry.space_group_name_H-M   'P 1'
#
loop_
_entity.id
_entity.type
_entity.pdbx_description
1 polymer ?
#
loop_
_entity_poly.entity_id
_entity_poly.type
_entity_poly.pdbx_seq_one_letter_code
_entity_poly.pdbx_strand_id
1 'polypeptide(L)'
;MKKLRQRIKLRDELYQCGVLNRQLSEILISEFDSMEEAADYLGCSVSSLYRFKQQNKWPVAQARLLLIRHRGYLPSSTPWYGFKIRGDKLLTPSGREFSAIELNIPKNIKSNDSYALLMRSKKRFKRS
;
A
#
# COMPACT_ATOMS: atom_id res chain seq x y z
N MET A 1 0.53 33.72 -2.67
CA MET A 1 1.03 32.39 -3.09
C MET A 1 -0.14 31.41 -3.18
N LYS A 2 -0.65 31.12 -4.38
CA LYS A 2 -1.68 30.09 -4.59
C LYS A 2 -1.02 28.71 -4.44
N LYS A 3 -1.34 27.96 -3.38
CA LYS A 3 -0.98 26.54 -3.30
C LYS A 3 -1.68 25.82 -4.46
N LEU A 4 -0.94 25.46 -5.51
CA LEU A 4 -1.34 24.39 -6.41
C LEU A 4 -1.39 23.11 -5.57
N ARG A 5 -2.52 22.84 -4.90
CA ARG A 5 -2.93 21.47 -4.60
C ARG A 5 -3.18 20.86 -5.98
N GLN A 6 -2.13 20.38 -6.65
CA GLN A 6 -2.31 19.53 -7.81
C GLN A 6 -3.14 18.35 -7.31
N ARG A 7 -4.43 18.32 -7.67
CA ARG A 7 -5.27 17.16 -7.45
C ARG A 7 -4.60 16.04 -8.22
N ILE A 8 -3.84 15.18 -7.54
CA ILE A 8 -3.31 13.97 -8.12
C ILE A 8 -4.51 13.27 -8.74
N LYS A 9 -4.50 13.10 -10.06
CA LYS A 9 -5.62 12.44 -10.73
C LYS A 9 -5.54 10.98 -10.32
N LEU A 10 -6.69 10.34 -10.08
CA LEU A 10 -6.76 8.92 -9.71
C LEU A 10 -5.88 8.04 -10.62
N ARG A 11 -5.87 8.34 -11.93
CA ARG A 11 -5.02 7.66 -12.91
C ARG A 11 -3.54 7.68 -12.54
N ASP A 12 -3.01 8.80 -12.06
CA ASP A 12 -1.60 8.96 -11.72
C ASP A 12 -1.27 8.16 -10.44
N GLU A 13 -2.18 8.17 -9.47
CA GLU A 13 -2.07 7.38 -8.24
C GLU A 13 -2.10 5.87 -8.54
N LEU A 14 -3.03 5.42 -9.39
CA LEU A 14 -3.07 4.03 -9.83
C LEU A 14 -1.78 3.64 -10.56
N TYR A 15 -1.29 4.51 -11.45
CA TYR A 15 -0.03 4.28 -12.16
C TYR A 15 1.18 4.18 -11.21
N GLN A 16 1.25 5.03 -10.19
CA GLN A 16 2.27 4.93 -9.12
C GLN A 16 2.14 3.64 -8.32
N CYS A 17 0.91 3.16 -8.15
CA CYS A 17 0.64 1.85 -7.61
C CYS A 17 1.04 0.72 -8.59
N GLY A 18 1.32 0.98 -9.86
CA GLY A 18 1.53 -0.07 -10.86
C GLY A 18 0.23 -0.80 -11.25
N VAL A 19 -0.91 -0.13 -11.10
CA VAL A 19 -2.23 -0.61 -11.49
C VAL A 19 -2.81 0.31 -12.56
N LEU A 20 -3.41 -0.25 -13.59
CA LEU A 20 -4.17 0.52 -14.57
C LEU A 20 -5.66 0.50 -14.19
N ASN A 21 -6.42 1.56 -14.54
CA ASN A 21 -7.87 1.62 -14.29
C ASN A 21 -8.60 0.33 -14.71
N ARG A 22 -8.26 -0.22 -15.89
CA ARG A 22 -8.86 -1.46 -16.42
C ARG A 22 -8.70 -2.68 -15.50
N GLN A 23 -7.63 -2.70 -14.69
CA GLN A 23 -7.32 -3.81 -13.79
C GLN A 23 -8.15 -3.73 -12.50
N LEU A 24 -8.80 -2.62 -12.18
CA LEU A 24 -9.66 -2.53 -10.98
C LEU A 24 -10.84 -3.51 -11.05
N SER A 25 -11.39 -3.71 -12.24
CA SER A 25 -12.45 -4.70 -12.47
C SER A 25 -11.94 -6.15 -12.33
N GLU A 26 -10.67 -6.40 -12.66
CA GLU A 26 -10.04 -7.72 -12.47
C GLU A 26 -9.78 -7.97 -10.98
N ILE A 27 -9.24 -6.96 -10.28
CA ILE A 27 -9.04 -7.00 -8.82
C ILE A 27 -10.36 -7.25 -8.09
N LEU A 28 -11.43 -6.59 -8.51
CA LEU A 28 -12.75 -6.81 -7.93
C LEU A 28 -13.16 -8.29 -8.01
N ILE A 29 -12.95 -8.93 -9.15
CA ILE A 29 -13.33 -10.34 -9.37
C ILE A 29 -12.40 -11.29 -8.58
N SER A 30 -11.13 -10.94 -8.39
CA SER A 30 -10.18 -11.80 -7.68
C SER A 30 -10.30 -11.74 -6.15
N GLU A 31 -10.76 -10.60 -5.60
CA GLU A 31 -10.74 -10.35 -4.15
C GLU A 31 -12.05 -10.66 -3.43
N PHE A 32 -13.14 -10.89 -4.16
CA PHE A 32 -14.48 -11.11 -3.59
C PHE A 32 -15.17 -12.28 -4.27
N ASP A 33 -15.92 -13.06 -3.48
CA ASP A 33 -16.67 -14.21 -3.99
C ASP A 33 -18.00 -13.80 -4.63
N SER A 34 -18.53 -12.64 -4.24
CA SER A 34 -19.81 -12.12 -4.74
C SER A 34 -19.82 -10.59 -4.89
N MET A 35 -20.72 -10.07 -5.73
CA MET A 35 -20.88 -8.62 -5.90
C MET A 35 -21.55 -7.97 -4.69
N GLU A 36 -22.34 -8.73 -3.93
CA GLU A 36 -22.98 -8.35 -2.68
C GLU A 36 -21.93 -8.08 -1.60
N GLU A 37 -20.99 -9.01 -1.41
CA GLU A 37 -19.86 -8.87 -0.49
C GLU A 37 -18.99 -7.66 -0.87
N ALA A 38 -18.65 -7.53 -2.16
CA ALA A 38 -17.86 -6.41 -2.64
C ALA A 38 -18.58 -5.06 -2.45
N ALA A 39 -19.89 -5.02 -2.68
CA ALA A 39 -20.69 -3.80 -2.52
C ALA A 39 -20.75 -3.37 -1.06
N ASP A 40 -20.93 -4.31 -0.14
CA ASP A 40 -20.91 -4.08 1.31
C ASP A 40 -19.55 -3.53 1.76
N TYR A 41 -18.45 -4.21 1.38
CA TYR A 41 -17.09 -3.76 1.71
C TYR A 41 -16.77 -2.37 1.15
N LEU A 42 -17.22 -2.08 -0.07
CA LEU A 42 -16.95 -0.80 -0.75
C LEU A 42 -17.94 0.31 -0.38
N GLY A 43 -18.93 0.02 0.47
CA GLY A 43 -19.93 0.97 0.95
C GLY A 43 -20.77 1.56 -0.19
N CYS A 44 -21.20 0.74 -1.15
CA CYS A 44 -22.03 1.17 -2.28
C CYS A 44 -23.10 0.13 -2.62
N SER A 45 -24.04 0.46 -3.51
CA SER A 45 -25.02 -0.52 -4.00
C SER A 45 -24.39 -1.47 -5.03
N VAL A 46 -24.88 -2.72 -5.07
CA VAL A 46 -24.51 -3.72 -6.09
C VAL A 46 -24.69 -3.16 -7.52
N SER A 47 -25.79 -2.44 -7.75
CA SER A 47 -26.06 -1.77 -9.04
C SER A 47 -25.01 -0.71 -9.41
N SER A 48 -24.49 0.04 -8.44
CA SER A 48 -23.41 1.02 -8.67
C SER A 48 -22.10 0.32 -9.01
N LEU A 49 -21.81 -0.78 -8.32
CA LEU A 49 -20.63 -1.59 -8.56
C LEU A 49 -20.61 -2.17 -9.98
N TYR A 50 -21.75 -2.70 -10.46
CA TYR A 50 -21.89 -3.12 -11.86
C TYR A 50 -21.66 -1.96 -12.85
N ARG A 51 -22.16 -0.76 -12.55
CA ARG A 51 -21.91 0.44 -13.39
C ARG A 51 -20.42 0.80 -13.44
N PHE A 52 -19.74 0.80 -12.30
CA PHE A 52 -18.29 1.09 -12.24
C PHE A 52 -17.49 0.10 -13.08
N LYS A 53 -17.80 -1.20 -12.93
CA LYS A 53 -17.20 -2.30 -13.68
C LYS A 53 -17.43 -2.17 -15.18
N GLN A 54 -18.67 -1.95 -15.61
CA GLN A 54 -19.04 -1.85 -17.03
C GLN A 54 -18.42 -0.61 -17.70
N GLN A 55 -18.46 0.53 -17.04
CA GLN A 55 -17.95 1.78 -17.60
C GLN A 55 -16.44 1.95 -17.42
N ASN A 56 -15.81 1.07 -16.64
CA ASN A 56 -14.44 1.20 -16.18
C ASN A 56 -14.14 2.58 -15.55
N LYS A 57 -15.13 3.10 -14.80
CA LYS A 57 -15.10 4.42 -14.15
C LYS A 57 -15.37 4.22 -12.67
N TRP A 58 -14.29 4.21 -11.91
CA TRP A 58 -14.31 3.99 -10.48
C TRP A 58 -14.24 5.33 -9.74
N PRO A 59 -15.11 5.58 -8.75
CA PRO A 59 -14.90 6.69 -7.84
C PRO A 59 -13.65 6.46 -6.99
N VAL A 60 -12.98 7.55 -6.61
CA VAL A 60 -11.64 7.52 -5.97
C VAL A 60 -11.64 6.69 -4.68
N ALA A 61 -12.68 6.82 -3.85
CA ALA A 61 -12.75 6.11 -2.58
C ALA A 61 -12.81 4.58 -2.79
N GLN A 62 -13.67 4.11 -3.69
CA GLN A 62 -13.84 2.69 -4.00
C GLN A 62 -12.59 2.11 -4.66
N ALA A 63 -11.96 2.83 -5.59
CA ALA A 63 -10.71 2.40 -6.19
C ALA A 63 -9.60 2.24 -5.14
N ARG A 64 -9.48 3.17 -4.19
CA ARG A 64 -8.50 3.08 -3.10
C ARG A 64 -8.80 1.91 -2.15
N LEU A 65 -10.06 1.71 -1.78
CA LEU A 65 -10.47 0.58 -0.94
C LEU A 65 -10.17 -0.76 -1.61
N LEU A 66 -10.41 -0.88 -2.93
CA LEU A 66 -10.03 -2.07 -3.71
C LEU A 66 -8.52 -2.31 -3.66
N LEU A 67 -7.71 -1.28 -3.86
CA LEU A 67 -6.26 -1.39 -3.77
C LEU A 67 -5.81 -1.82 -2.37
N ILE A 68 -6.40 -1.25 -1.33
CA ILE A 68 -6.10 -1.62 0.06
C ILE A 68 -6.48 -3.08 0.29
N ARG A 69 -7.65 -3.54 -0.19
CA ARG A 69 -8.06 -4.96 -0.07
C ARG A 69 -7.06 -5.90 -0.74
N HIS A 70 -6.72 -5.61 -2.00
CA HIS A 70 -5.84 -6.43 -2.82
C HIS A 70 -4.39 -6.50 -2.32
N ARG A 71 -3.90 -5.40 -1.75
CA ARG A 71 -2.49 -5.28 -1.37
C ARG A 71 -2.24 -5.34 0.11
N GLY A 72 -3.25 -5.06 0.92
CA GLY A 72 -3.15 -4.77 2.35
C GLY A 72 -2.72 -3.33 2.66
N TYR A 73 -2.47 -2.47 1.67
CA TYR A 73 -2.00 -1.09 1.86
C TYR A 73 -2.14 -0.26 0.58
N LEU A 74 -2.05 1.07 0.73
CA LEU A 74 -2.03 2.01 -0.38
C LEU A 74 -0.69 2.76 -0.41
N PRO A 75 0.25 2.41 -1.31
CA PRO A 75 1.52 3.13 -1.39
C PRO A 75 1.27 4.55 -1.87
N SER A 76 1.72 5.53 -1.07
CA SER A 76 1.78 6.93 -1.47
C SER A 76 3.07 7.29 -2.21
N SER A 77 4.03 6.38 -2.27
CA SER A 77 5.30 6.53 -2.99
C SER A 77 5.94 5.18 -3.35
N THR A 78 6.80 5.18 -4.37
CA THR A 78 7.50 4.00 -4.91
C THR A 78 8.27 3.15 -3.88
N PRO A 79 8.93 3.70 -2.85
CA PRO A 79 9.70 2.91 -1.88
C PRO A 79 8.88 1.85 -1.12
N TRP A 80 7.57 2.06 -1.01
CA TRP A 80 6.67 1.12 -0.33
C TRP A 80 6.13 0.03 -1.25
N TYR A 81 6.52 0.03 -2.52
CA TYR A 81 6.04 -0.97 -3.48
C TYR A 81 6.39 -2.39 -3.03
N GLY A 82 5.39 -3.26 -3.08
CA GLY A 82 5.44 -4.65 -2.62
C GLY A 82 5.32 -4.88 -1.11
N PHE A 83 5.33 -3.84 -0.26
CA PHE A 83 5.22 -3.99 1.20
C PHE A 83 3.78 -4.11 1.66
N LYS A 84 3.33 -5.23 2.24
CA LYS A 84 1.91 -5.43 2.63
C LYS A 84 1.69 -5.22 4.13
N ILE A 85 0.49 -4.81 4.55
CA ILE A 85 0.10 -4.82 5.97
C ILE A 85 -0.83 -6.01 6.21
N ARG A 86 -0.57 -6.78 7.28
CA ARG A 86 -1.43 -7.86 7.76
C ARG A 86 -1.61 -7.71 9.27
N GLY A 87 -2.75 -7.18 9.70
CA GLY A 87 -2.97 -6.84 11.11
C GLY A 87 -1.97 -5.78 11.57
N ASP A 88 -1.17 -6.11 12.57
CA ASP A 88 -0.12 -5.26 13.16
C ASP A 88 1.28 -5.48 12.55
N LYS A 89 1.39 -6.29 11.50
CA LYS A 89 2.64 -6.64 10.83
C LYS A 89 2.80 -5.98 9.48
N LEU A 90 4.03 -5.57 9.16
CA LEU A 90 4.47 -5.14 7.84
C LEU A 90 5.23 -6.29 7.16
N LEU A 91 4.76 -6.75 6.00
CA LEU A 91 5.43 -7.74 5.17
C LEU A 91 6.24 -7.03 4.09
N THR A 92 7.52 -7.38 3.94
CA THR A 92 8.35 -6.89 2.84
C THR A 92 8.01 -7.57 1.51
N PRO A 93 8.45 -6.99 0.38
CA PRO A 93 8.35 -7.67 -0.92
C PRO A 93 9.08 -9.02 -0.96
N SER A 94 10.10 -9.21 -0.11
CA SER A 94 10.84 -10.47 0.03
C SER A 94 10.16 -11.48 0.97
N GLY A 95 8.98 -11.17 1.52
CA GLY A 95 8.23 -12.03 2.44
C GLY A 95 8.69 -11.97 3.90
N ARG A 96 9.59 -11.05 4.27
CA ARG A 96 9.99 -10.87 5.66
C ARG A 96 8.89 -10.13 6.42
N GLU A 97 8.53 -10.62 7.59
CA GLU A 97 7.59 -9.93 8.48
C GLU A 97 8.34 -9.04 9.47
N PHE A 98 7.81 -7.85 9.71
CA PHE A 98 8.21 -6.96 10.79
C PHE A 98 7.00 -6.66 11.65
N SER A 99 7.13 -6.90 12.95
CA SER A 99 6.19 -6.41 13.96
C SER A 99 6.35 -4.90 14.15
N ALA A 100 5.30 -4.25 14.66
CA ALA A 100 5.35 -2.83 15.01
C ALA A 100 6.51 -2.50 16.00
N ILE A 101 6.87 -3.45 16.86
CA ILE A 101 7.99 -3.31 17.82
C ILE A 101 9.33 -3.25 17.08
N GLU A 102 9.55 -4.10 16.09
CA GLU A 102 10.79 -4.12 15.30
C GLU A 102 10.94 -2.88 14.40
N LEU A 103 9.83 -2.28 14.00
CA LEU A 103 9.81 -1.02 13.25
C LEU A 103 10.05 0.20 14.15
N ASN A 104 9.98 0.04 15.47
CA ASN A 104 10.23 1.10 16.42
C ASN A 104 11.73 1.38 16.51
N ILE A 105 12.25 2.11 15.54
CA ILE A 105 13.57 2.71 15.63
C ILE A 105 13.49 3.70 16.81
N PRO A 106 14.22 3.47 17.92
CA PRO A 106 14.15 4.39 19.05
C PRO A 106 14.45 5.81 18.56
N LYS A 107 13.55 6.75 18.86
CA LYS A 107 13.62 8.17 18.48
C LYS A 107 14.90 8.88 18.95
N ASN A 108 15.82 8.18 19.63
CA ASN A 108 17.03 8.70 20.22
C ASN A 108 18.31 8.41 19.41
N ILE A 109 18.21 8.18 18.10
CA ILE A 109 19.36 8.29 17.19
C ILE A 109 19.59 9.78 16.84
N LYS A 110 19.76 10.59 17.88
CA LYS A 110 20.60 11.80 17.84
C LYS A 110 21.91 11.59 18.59
N SER A 111 22.10 10.42 19.22
CA SER A 111 23.40 10.02 19.76
C SER A 111 24.10 9.10 18.77
N ASN A 112 25.38 9.41 18.48
CA ASN A 112 26.28 8.72 17.56
C ASN A 112 26.47 7.21 17.83
N ASP A 113 25.89 6.67 18.90
CA ASP A 113 26.26 5.35 19.43
C ASP A 113 25.70 4.18 18.62
N SER A 114 24.48 4.29 18.09
CA SER A 114 23.87 3.21 17.29
C SER A 114 24.52 3.04 15.91
N TYR A 115 24.90 4.14 15.26
CA TYR A 115 25.70 4.11 14.02
C TYR A 115 27.11 3.55 14.28
N ALA A 116 27.74 3.93 15.39
CA ALA A 116 29.04 3.40 15.78
C ALA A 116 29.00 1.89 16.08
N LEU A 117 27.93 1.39 16.70
CA LEU A 117 27.70 -0.04 16.94
C LEU A 117 27.48 -0.82 15.64
N LEU A 118 26.67 -0.28 14.72
CA LEU A 118 26.49 -0.86 13.38
C LEU A 118 27.82 -0.93 12.61
N MET A 119 28.64 0.11 12.66
CA MET A 119 29.95 0.13 12.01
C MET A 119 30.99 -0.79 12.67
N ARG A 120 30.96 -0.95 14.00
CA ARG A 120 31.80 -1.92 14.71
C ARG A 120 31.48 -3.36 14.32
N SER A 121 30.20 -3.70 14.13
CA SER A 121 29.79 -5.04 13.70
C SER A 121 30.29 -5.39 12.29
N LYS A 122 30.23 -4.43 11.34
CA LYS A 122 30.76 -4.61 9.97
C LYS A 122 32.27 -4.82 9.93
N LYS A 123 33.03 -4.23 10.86
CA LYS A 123 34.49 -4.39 10.94
C LYS A 123 34.92 -5.80 11.40
N ARG A 124 34.08 -6.49 12.18
CA ARG A 124 34.32 -7.86 12.64
C ARG A 124 34.17 -8.89 11.52
N PHE A 125 33.17 -8.73 10.64
CA PHE A 125 32.94 -9.63 9.51
C PHE A 125 33.96 -9.52 8.37
N LYS A 126 34.73 -8.42 8.29
CA LYS A 126 35.82 -8.27 7.30
C LYS A 126 37.15 -8.87 7.76
N ARG A 127 37.22 -9.46 8.95
CA ARG A 127 38.45 -10.01 9.55
C ARG A 127 38.40 -11.53 9.77
N SER A 128 37.36 -12.21 9.28
CA SER A 128 37.31 -13.67 9.17
C SER A 128 37.61 -14.11 7.74
#